data_AF-A0A7W6NK90-F1
#
_entry.id   AF-A0A7W6NK90-F1
#
_cell.length_a   1.000
_cell.length_b   1.000
_cell.length_c   1.000
_cell.angle_alpha   90.00
_cell.angle_beta   90.00
_cell.angle_gamma   90.00
#
_symmetry.space_group_name_H-M   'P 1'
#
loop_
_entity.id
_entity.type
_entity.pdbx_description
1 polymer ?
#
loop_
_entity_poly.entity_id
_entity_poly.type
_entity_poly.pdbx_seq_one_letter_code
_entity_poly.pdbx_strand_id
1 'polypeptide(L)'
;MLGLQFIPTYDAAFDPAAAADSAFFVLSGGIYESRVGKRIEPYFKVTVENPGVSGWMPTANRYAILWEKRAEDTQPILLARGRLVPLPTGMAGSTIELTFRCLPPNADDILKAAANFLRTGEAVDYDPDSPLADRLDAEYYDPVFYGAGAEDDPETALSARPEVWHWDRRTLTVSRTHLVDSAITHDVGYEGIGEPPSLSISQPPRPISKVRVTAAWTQVAKGKQSVANNDSVETFTFEDFLNSFPKPGTAIGANTGWTLDEAKINSVSDGSSSWLTVSGSKFGAASGGKLQVRPKLIDFTLRAAYDYQQQRQEILTISMPSGLQDLPAEDDEVEVVETLNLSSLNIDSSTAEWIYEDETTLEPKTYAIGDEVLANGKAWTCLVAHTATENFTPRDPATDVQLWQIREKRAPMRDSASSRYFDSARGIRSVRHAILRLARTNLERSQCGEVTFDIPWLLGREMTCADSVRIAHRRLPGGELVGKVVGLELLIEEGGKRSARVTLASIPGTNAAVPTPGAGQSQTGSVVYSTSYAGVRTPVNAAALSVAAPRVYAFENVWSEQLLAASGQPDPIAVIGSMPTRLKIAFTPLREEDILTRRMSVTCEPLALPRQINLRPDMGGA
;
A
#
# COMPACT_ATOMS: atom_id res chain seq x y z
N MET A 1 -11.47 -37.67 -34.81
CA MET A 1 -10.02 -37.90 -34.64
C MET A 1 -9.51 -36.96 -33.56
N LEU A 2 -8.70 -37.46 -32.63
CA LEU A 2 -7.97 -36.66 -31.64
C LEU A 2 -6.48 -36.76 -31.97
N GLY A 3 -5.78 -35.65 -32.01
CA GLY A 3 -4.36 -35.63 -32.39
C GLY A 3 -3.53 -34.76 -31.47
N LEU A 4 -2.27 -35.16 -31.31
CA LEU A 4 -1.24 -34.39 -30.62
C LEU A 4 -0.12 -34.06 -31.60
N GLN A 5 0.10 -32.77 -31.86
CA GLN A 5 1.10 -32.28 -32.80
C GLN A 5 2.18 -31.49 -32.05
N PHE A 6 3.43 -31.92 -32.16
CA PHE A 6 4.56 -31.12 -31.65
C PHE A 6 4.88 -29.96 -32.60
N ILE A 7 5.06 -28.78 -32.03
CA ILE A 7 5.31 -27.54 -32.79
C ILE A 7 6.74 -27.03 -32.55
N PRO A 8 7.30 -26.25 -33.49
CA PRO A 8 8.67 -25.74 -33.39
C PRO A 8 8.81 -24.61 -32.35
N THR A 9 7.78 -23.76 -32.23
CA THR A 9 7.74 -22.62 -31.30
C THR A 9 6.41 -22.60 -30.55
N TYR A 10 6.37 -21.92 -29.40
CA TYR A 10 5.17 -21.86 -28.55
C TYR A 10 4.01 -21.08 -29.16
N ASP A 11 4.27 -20.26 -30.18
CA ASP A 11 3.34 -19.35 -30.85
C ASP A 11 2.98 -19.79 -32.28
N ALA A 12 3.57 -20.91 -32.76
CA ALA A 12 3.32 -21.45 -34.10
C ALA A 12 1.82 -21.52 -34.40
N ALA A 13 1.42 -21.04 -35.58
CA ALA A 13 0.02 -21.08 -36.00
C ALA A 13 -0.47 -22.53 -36.09
N PHE A 14 -1.73 -22.76 -35.71
CA PHE A 14 -2.36 -24.06 -35.91
C PHE A 14 -2.59 -24.29 -37.40
N ASP A 15 -1.93 -25.29 -37.97
CA ASP A 15 -2.10 -25.72 -39.36
C ASP A 15 -2.83 -27.07 -39.41
N PRO A 16 -4.14 -27.07 -39.76
CA PRO A 16 -4.94 -28.28 -39.88
C PRO A 16 -4.42 -29.31 -40.89
N ALA A 17 -3.66 -28.89 -41.91
CA ALA A 17 -3.15 -29.77 -42.95
C ALA A 17 -1.90 -30.54 -42.50
N ALA A 18 -0.95 -29.84 -41.85
CA ALA A 18 0.23 -30.46 -41.26
C ALA A 18 -0.11 -31.36 -40.04
N ALA A 19 -1.22 -31.09 -39.37
CA ALA A 19 -1.67 -31.83 -38.19
C ALA A 19 -1.98 -33.32 -38.47
N ALA A 20 -2.30 -33.68 -39.72
CA ALA A 20 -2.62 -35.05 -40.12
C ALA A 20 -1.40 -35.99 -40.16
N ASP A 21 -0.20 -35.46 -40.41
CA ASP A 21 1.01 -36.28 -40.71
C ASP A 21 1.95 -36.48 -39.51
N SER A 22 1.84 -35.66 -38.47
CA SER A 22 2.76 -35.66 -37.31
C SER A 22 2.09 -36.00 -35.97
N ALA A 23 0.91 -36.62 -36.00
CA ALA A 23 0.11 -36.88 -34.82
C ALA A 23 0.56 -38.17 -34.11
N PHE A 24 0.94 -38.07 -32.82
CA PHE A 24 0.88 -39.25 -31.97
C PHE A 24 -0.58 -39.71 -31.89
N PHE A 25 -0.82 -41.02 -31.95
CA PHE A 25 -2.17 -41.56 -31.75
C PHE A 25 -2.54 -41.40 -30.27
N VAL A 26 -3.47 -40.48 -30.00
CA VAL A 26 -3.92 -40.19 -28.63
C VAL A 26 -5.06 -41.15 -28.29
N LEU A 27 -4.83 -42.00 -27.28
CA LEU A 27 -5.82 -42.96 -26.78
C LEU A 27 -6.91 -42.25 -25.97
N SER A 28 -6.51 -41.31 -25.12
CA SER A 28 -7.40 -40.50 -24.28
C SER A 28 -6.75 -39.14 -23.98
N GLY A 29 -7.57 -38.16 -23.62
CA GLY A 29 -7.10 -36.81 -23.31
C GLY A 29 -7.99 -36.12 -22.28
N GLY A 30 -7.40 -35.18 -21.53
CA GLY A 30 -8.11 -34.39 -20.54
C GLY A 30 -7.58 -32.96 -20.55
N ILE A 31 -8.45 -31.95 -20.56
CA ILE A 31 -8.07 -30.55 -20.37
C ILE A 31 -8.67 -30.09 -19.04
N TYR A 32 -7.85 -29.43 -18.24
CA TYR A 32 -8.18 -29.02 -16.88
C TYR A 32 -7.92 -27.53 -16.73
N GLU A 33 -8.96 -26.80 -16.39
CA GLU A 33 -8.89 -25.41 -15.96
C GLU A 33 -9.52 -25.33 -14.57
N SER A 34 -8.82 -24.72 -13.62
CA SER A 34 -9.37 -24.48 -12.30
C SER A 34 -8.77 -23.24 -11.70
N ARG A 35 -9.56 -22.52 -10.91
CA ARG A 35 -9.09 -21.38 -10.14
C ARG A 35 -8.33 -21.87 -8.91
N VAL A 36 -7.05 -21.54 -8.82
CA VAL A 36 -6.20 -21.79 -7.67
C VAL A 36 -5.68 -20.44 -7.14
N GLY A 37 -6.19 -20.03 -5.99
CA GLY A 37 -5.92 -18.68 -5.46
C GLY A 37 -6.36 -17.61 -6.46
N LYS A 38 -5.46 -16.69 -6.82
CA LYS A 38 -5.74 -15.61 -7.78
C LYS A 38 -5.33 -15.92 -9.22
N ARG A 39 -5.09 -17.19 -9.55
CA ARG A 39 -4.63 -17.63 -10.88
C ARG A 39 -5.50 -18.76 -11.42
N ILE A 40 -5.61 -18.80 -12.73
CA ILE A 40 -6.15 -19.91 -13.51
C ILE A 40 -5.06 -20.30 -14.51
N GLU A 41 -4.44 -21.45 -14.27
CA GLU A 41 -3.36 -22.00 -15.09
C GLU A 41 -3.83 -23.31 -15.72
N PRO A 42 -4.25 -23.31 -17.00
CA PRO A 42 -4.71 -24.51 -17.66
C PRO A 42 -3.57 -25.51 -17.85
N TYR A 43 -3.91 -26.78 -17.82
CA TYR A 43 -3.04 -27.84 -18.29
C TYR A 43 -3.86 -28.91 -18.99
N PHE A 44 -3.21 -29.72 -19.82
CA PHE A 44 -3.86 -30.88 -20.42
C PHE A 44 -2.99 -32.12 -20.27
N LYS A 45 -3.65 -33.26 -20.29
CA LYS A 45 -3.07 -34.59 -20.21
C LYS A 45 -3.47 -35.38 -21.44
N VAL A 46 -2.56 -36.18 -21.96
CA VAL A 46 -2.84 -37.11 -23.06
C VAL A 46 -2.20 -38.45 -22.77
N THR A 47 -2.95 -39.51 -23.00
CA THR A 47 -2.46 -40.88 -22.91
C THR A 47 -2.12 -41.34 -24.32
N VAL A 48 -0.89 -41.80 -24.50
CA VAL A 48 -0.39 -42.34 -25.78
C VAL A 48 0.20 -43.73 -25.56
N GLU A 49 0.32 -44.51 -26.62
CA GLU A 49 1.11 -45.75 -26.58
C GLU A 49 2.56 -45.42 -26.21
N ASN A 50 3.16 -46.23 -25.33
CA ASN A 50 4.51 -45.97 -24.83
C ASN A 50 5.54 -46.12 -25.96
N PRO A 51 6.18 -45.04 -26.45
CA PRO A 51 7.16 -45.11 -27.52
C PRO A 51 8.57 -45.49 -27.00
N GLY A 52 8.68 -45.83 -25.70
CA GLY A 52 9.94 -46.05 -25.00
C GLY A 52 10.68 -44.75 -24.69
N VAL A 53 11.71 -44.83 -23.84
CA VAL A 53 12.51 -43.68 -23.38
C VAL A 53 13.12 -42.89 -24.55
N SER A 54 13.57 -43.58 -25.60
CA SER A 54 14.13 -42.96 -26.80
C SER A 54 13.10 -42.19 -27.64
N GLY A 55 11.81 -42.51 -27.51
CA GLY A 55 10.74 -41.90 -28.31
C GLY A 55 10.23 -40.58 -27.73
N TRP A 56 10.14 -40.46 -26.40
CA TRP A 56 9.59 -39.25 -25.75
C TRP A 56 10.66 -38.28 -25.23
N MET A 57 11.85 -38.74 -24.81
CA MET A 57 12.93 -37.86 -24.29
C MET A 57 13.34 -36.75 -25.27
N PRO A 58 13.48 -36.98 -26.59
CA PRO A 58 13.79 -35.92 -27.55
C PRO A 58 12.71 -34.83 -27.64
N THR A 59 11.51 -35.10 -27.11
CA THR A 59 10.38 -34.17 -27.10
C THR A 59 10.17 -33.46 -25.76
N ALA A 60 10.99 -33.77 -24.75
CA ALA A 60 10.96 -33.09 -23.46
C ALA A 60 11.09 -31.56 -23.66
N ASN A 61 10.28 -30.80 -22.94
CA ASN A 61 10.18 -29.33 -23.04
C ASN A 61 9.70 -28.77 -24.39
N ARG A 62 9.33 -29.60 -25.37
CA ARG A 62 8.71 -29.11 -26.60
C ARG A 62 7.26 -28.70 -26.35
N TYR A 63 6.79 -27.78 -27.16
CA TYR A 63 5.39 -27.41 -27.21
C TYR A 63 4.62 -28.37 -28.11
N ALA A 64 3.35 -28.62 -27.74
CA ALA A 64 2.42 -29.37 -28.55
C ALA A 64 1.05 -28.71 -28.58
N ILE A 65 0.31 -29.02 -29.64
CA ILE A 65 -1.09 -28.68 -29.85
C ILE A 65 -1.92 -29.96 -29.71
N LEU A 66 -2.93 -29.89 -28.85
CA LEU A 66 -4.03 -30.85 -28.78
C LEU A 66 -5.16 -30.33 -29.67
N TRP A 67 -5.56 -31.13 -30.64
CA TRP A 67 -6.61 -30.77 -31.59
C TRP A 67 -7.54 -31.94 -31.85
N GLU A 68 -8.77 -31.64 -32.29
CA GLU A 68 -9.71 -32.66 -32.74
C GLU A 68 -10.38 -32.29 -34.06
N LYS A 69 -10.87 -33.30 -34.77
CA LYS A 69 -11.80 -33.14 -35.89
C LYS A 69 -12.90 -34.18 -35.75
N ARG A 70 -14.12 -33.75 -35.47
CA ARG A 70 -15.30 -34.63 -35.48
C ARG A 70 -16.03 -34.59 -36.82
N ALA A 71 -17.02 -35.47 -36.98
CA ALA A 71 -17.84 -35.49 -38.18
C ALA A 71 -18.69 -34.21 -38.31
N GLU A 72 -19.07 -33.63 -37.17
CA GLU A 72 -19.82 -32.39 -37.07
C GLU A 72 -18.96 -31.15 -37.33
N ASP A 73 -17.64 -31.26 -37.26
CA ASP A 73 -16.72 -30.13 -37.43
C ASP A 73 -16.34 -29.95 -38.91
N THR A 74 -16.50 -28.72 -39.43
CA THR A 74 -16.11 -28.38 -40.82
C THR A 74 -14.60 -28.39 -41.01
N GLN A 75 -13.83 -28.08 -39.96
CA GLN A 75 -12.36 -28.08 -39.94
C GLN A 75 -11.86 -28.62 -38.59
N PRO A 76 -10.62 -29.13 -38.51
CA PRO A 76 -9.97 -29.38 -37.23
C PRO A 76 -10.03 -28.17 -36.29
N ILE A 77 -10.22 -28.42 -35.01
CA ILE A 77 -10.36 -27.42 -33.96
C ILE A 77 -9.23 -27.58 -32.95
N LEU A 78 -8.58 -26.47 -32.65
CA LEU A 78 -7.59 -26.35 -31.59
C LEU A 78 -8.29 -26.43 -30.23
N LEU A 79 -7.94 -27.43 -29.43
CA LEU A 79 -8.48 -27.59 -28.08
C LEU A 79 -7.62 -26.88 -27.04
N ALA A 80 -6.31 -27.13 -27.08
CA ALA A 80 -5.32 -26.56 -26.17
C ALA A 80 -3.91 -26.60 -26.77
N ARG A 81 -3.00 -25.79 -26.24
CA ARG A 81 -1.57 -25.85 -26.52
C ARG A 81 -0.76 -25.69 -25.25
N GLY A 82 0.42 -26.30 -25.19
CA GLY A 82 1.21 -26.27 -23.96
C GLY A 82 2.57 -26.93 -24.09
N ARG A 83 3.39 -26.75 -23.06
CA ARG A 83 4.74 -27.29 -22.93
C ARG A 83 4.72 -28.62 -22.21
N LEU A 84 5.35 -29.64 -22.78
CA LEU A 84 5.49 -30.96 -22.16
C LEU A 84 6.29 -30.86 -20.86
N VAL A 85 5.71 -31.35 -19.77
CA VAL A 85 6.40 -31.55 -18.48
C VAL A 85 7.39 -32.71 -18.62
N PRO A 86 8.65 -32.56 -18.19
CA PRO A 86 9.73 -33.48 -18.53
C PRO A 86 9.64 -34.89 -17.93
N LEU A 87 8.71 -35.15 -17.00
CA LEU A 87 8.53 -36.44 -16.35
C LEU A 87 7.11 -36.97 -16.59
N PRO A 88 6.93 -37.88 -17.57
CA PRO A 88 5.68 -38.60 -17.78
C PRO A 88 5.35 -39.53 -16.61
N THR A 89 4.07 -39.80 -16.43
CA THR A 89 3.58 -40.85 -15.53
C THR A 89 3.41 -42.17 -16.29
N GLY A 90 3.63 -43.31 -15.63
CA GLY A 90 3.44 -44.63 -16.25
C GLY A 90 4.56 -45.10 -17.19
N MET A 91 5.79 -44.56 -17.08
CA MET A 91 6.91 -44.83 -18.00
C MET A 91 7.26 -46.33 -18.24
N ALA A 92 6.87 -47.23 -17.33
CA ALA A 92 7.11 -48.67 -17.43
C ALA A 92 5.91 -49.46 -18.02
N GLY A 93 4.76 -48.81 -18.23
CA GLY A 93 3.54 -49.41 -18.76
C GLY A 93 3.51 -49.49 -20.29
N SER A 94 2.46 -50.09 -20.85
CA SER A 94 2.20 -50.11 -22.30
C SER A 94 1.72 -48.75 -22.82
N THR A 95 1.25 -47.88 -21.94
CA THR A 95 0.84 -46.50 -22.21
C THR A 95 1.58 -45.55 -21.29
N ILE A 96 1.75 -44.31 -21.73
CA ILE A 96 2.29 -43.22 -20.91
C ILE A 96 1.32 -42.05 -20.90
N GLU A 97 1.22 -41.36 -19.77
CA GLU A 97 0.47 -40.12 -19.65
C GLU A 97 1.45 -38.93 -19.70
N LEU A 98 1.24 -38.07 -20.69
CA LEU A 98 2.00 -36.86 -20.92
C LEU A 98 1.20 -35.67 -20.38
N THR A 99 1.80 -34.86 -19.52
CA THR A 99 1.19 -33.63 -18.99
C THR A 99 1.80 -32.40 -19.65
N PHE A 100 0.96 -31.46 -20.07
CA PHE A 100 1.36 -30.23 -20.75
C PHE A 100 0.83 -29.02 -20.00
N ARG A 101 1.70 -28.06 -19.67
CA ARG A 101 1.30 -26.78 -19.06
C ARG A 101 0.96 -25.78 -20.15
N CYS A 102 -0.20 -25.15 -20.08
CA CYS A 102 -0.63 -24.15 -21.07
C CYS A 102 -0.08 -22.77 -20.70
N LEU A 103 1.25 -22.64 -20.70
CA LEU A 103 1.96 -21.40 -20.39
C LEU A 103 3.01 -21.13 -21.47
N PRO A 104 3.26 -19.86 -21.84
CA PRO A 104 4.35 -19.49 -22.74
C PRO A 104 5.73 -19.65 -22.05
N PRO A 105 6.85 -19.55 -22.80
CA PRO A 105 8.15 -19.36 -22.16
C PRO A 105 8.15 -18.05 -21.36
N ASN A 106 8.90 -18.02 -20.25
CA ASN A 106 9.01 -16.84 -19.38
C ASN A 106 7.64 -16.33 -18.87
N ALA A 107 6.70 -17.24 -18.60
CA ALA A 107 5.36 -16.89 -18.10
C ALA A 107 5.40 -16.01 -16.83
N ASP A 108 6.37 -16.25 -15.94
CA ASP A 108 6.57 -15.46 -14.73
C ASP A 108 6.92 -14.00 -15.04
N ASP A 109 7.82 -13.74 -16.01
CA ASP A 109 8.19 -12.38 -16.44
C ASP A 109 7.01 -11.66 -17.10
N ILE A 110 6.24 -12.37 -17.93
CA ILE A 110 5.05 -11.84 -18.59
C ILE A 110 4.00 -11.45 -17.54
N LEU A 111 3.79 -12.31 -16.53
CA LEU A 111 2.84 -12.07 -15.45
C LEU A 111 3.30 -10.91 -14.55
N LYS A 112 4.60 -10.84 -14.24
CA LYS A 112 5.20 -9.74 -13.48
C LYS A 112 5.06 -8.40 -14.22
N ALA A 113 5.31 -8.38 -15.53
CA ALA A 113 5.11 -7.20 -16.36
C ALA A 113 3.63 -6.76 -16.39
N ALA A 114 2.70 -7.69 -16.53
CA ALA A 114 1.27 -7.42 -16.48
C ALA A 114 0.84 -6.88 -15.10
N ALA A 115 1.37 -7.42 -14.01
CA ALA A 115 1.11 -6.94 -12.66
C ALA A 115 1.66 -5.53 -12.42
N ASN A 116 2.87 -5.24 -12.89
CA ASN A 116 3.48 -3.90 -12.82
C ASN A 116 2.62 -2.83 -13.48
N PHE A 117 1.96 -3.15 -14.60
CA PHE A 117 1.05 -2.22 -15.27
C PHE A 117 -0.16 -1.83 -14.39
N LEU A 118 -0.56 -2.67 -13.44
CA LEU A 118 -1.70 -2.42 -12.54
C LEU A 118 -1.31 -1.69 -11.25
N ARG A 119 -0.01 -1.65 -10.92
CA ARG A 119 0.53 -0.99 -9.72
C ARG A 119 0.60 0.52 -9.92
N THR A 120 -0.55 1.12 -10.15
CA THR A 120 -0.68 2.56 -10.42
C THR A 120 -0.83 3.36 -9.12
N GLY A 121 -0.43 4.63 -9.16
CA GLY A 121 -0.69 5.61 -8.10
C GLY A 121 0.47 5.95 -7.19
N GLU A 122 1.65 5.33 -7.30
CA GLU A 122 2.81 5.75 -6.49
C GLU A 122 3.37 7.12 -6.87
N ALA A 123 3.26 7.48 -8.16
CA ALA A 123 3.85 8.67 -8.74
C ALA A 123 2.90 9.88 -8.85
N VAL A 124 1.61 9.73 -8.54
CA VAL A 124 0.59 10.77 -8.77
C VAL A 124 0.15 11.37 -7.43
N ASP A 125 0.07 12.70 -7.36
CA ASP A 125 -0.60 13.38 -6.24
C ASP A 125 -2.06 12.94 -6.21
N TYR A 126 -2.38 12.07 -5.25
CA TYR A 126 -3.71 11.51 -5.10
C TYR A 126 -4.66 12.59 -4.56
N ASP A 127 -5.75 12.86 -5.30
CA ASP A 127 -6.83 13.73 -4.86
C ASP A 127 -8.07 12.88 -4.48
N PRO A 128 -8.48 12.86 -3.21
CA PRO A 128 -9.63 12.09 -2.75
C PRO A 128 -10.97 12.58 -3.30
N ASP A 129 -11.04 13.83 -3.78
CA ASP A 129 -12.26 14.49 -4.25
C ASP A 129 -12.42 14.39 -5.78
N SER A 130 -11.40 13.91 -6.49
CA SER A 130 -11.47 13.64 -7.93
C SER A 130 -12.55 12.60 -8.30
N PRO A 131 -13.09 12.66 -9.54
CA PRO A 131 -14.09 11.70 -10.01
C PRO A 131 -13.62 10.25 -9.83
N LEU A 132 -14.56 9.35 -9.49
CA LEU A 132 -14.23 7.95 -9.19
C LEU A 132 -13.41 7.28 -10.30
N ALA A 133 -13.77 7.51 -11.57
CA ALA A 133 -13.08 6.94 -12.71
C ALA A 133 -11.59 7.33 -12.79
N ASP A 134 -11.24 8.51 -12.33
CA ASP A 134 -9.87 9.05 -12.41
C ASP A 134 -8.99 8.56 -11.25
N ARG A 135 -9.59 8.21 -10.11
CA ARG A 135 -8.86 7.79 -8.89
C ARG A 135 -8.93 6.29 -8.58
N LEU A 136 -9.90 5.55 -9.11
CA LEU A 136 -10.16 4.17 -8.72
C LEU A 136 -8.97 3.24 -8.98
N ASP A 137 -8.26 3.41 -10.10
CA ASP A 137 -7.11 2.57 -10.40
C ASP A 137 -5.97 2.73 -9.38
N ALA A 138 -5.78 3.93 -8.85
CA ALA A 138 -4.83 4.20 -7.77
C ALA A 138 -5.29 3.64 -6.41
N GLU A 139 -6.59 3.39 -6.22
CA GLU A 139 -7.14 2.82 -4.97
C GLU A 139 -7.02 1.30 -4.93
N TYR A 140 -6.94 0.63 -6.08
CA TYR A 140 -6.78 -0.82 -6.15
C TYR A 140 -5.42 -1.33 -5.69
N TYR A 141 -4.39 -0.49 -5.70
CA TYR A 141 -3.06 -0.86 -5.23
C TYR A 141 -2.49 0.25 -4.34
N ASP A 142 -2.04 -0.12 -3.15
CA ASP A 142 -1.38 0.79 -2.22
C ASP A 142 -0.10 0.15 -1.68
N PRO A 143 1.11 0.64 -2.06
CA PRO A 143 2.38 0.06 -1.64
C PRO A 143 2.59 0.03 -0.12
N VAL A 144 1.89 0.88 0.63
CA VAL A 144 2.05 0.99 2.08
C VAL A 144 1.54 -0.25 2.81
N PHE A 145 0.77 -1.10 2.14
CA PHE A 145 0.29 -2.37 2.67
C PHE A 145 1.27 -3.53 2.45
N TYR A 146 2.38 -3.32 1.75
CA TYR A 146 3.34 -4.38 1.45
C TYR A 146 4.76 -4.01 1.89
N GLY A 147 5.59 -5.04 2.11
CA GLY A 147 7.01 -4.88 2.41
C GLY A 147 7.86 -4.77 1.13
N ALA A 148 9.18 -4.66 1.34
CA ALA A 148 10.14 -4.81 0.24
C ALA A 148 9.97 -6.18 -0.46
N GLY A 149 10.09 -6.22 -1.78
CA GLY A 149 9.92 -7.45 -2.58
C GLY A 149 8.47 -7.78 -2.98
N ALA A 150 7.49 -6.96 -2.59
CA ALA A 150 6.09 -7.16 -3.02
C ALA A 150 5.92 -7.11 -4.55
N GLU A 151 6.87 -6.48 -5.25
CA GLU A 151 6.89 -6.43 -6.70
C GLU A 151 7.09 -7.79 -7.38
N ASP A 152 7.72 -8.74 -6.68
CA ASP A 152 7.99 -10.09 -7.19
C ASP A 152 6.77 -11.00 -7.15
N ASP A 153 5.77 -10.68 -6.31
CA ASP A 153 4.50 -11.41 -6.28
C ASP A 153 3.42 -10.68 -7.10
N PRO A 154 3.07 -11.17 -8.32
CA PRO A 154 2.06 -10.54 -9.16
C PRO A 154 0.63 -10.61 -8.58
N GLU A 155 0.38 -11.41 -7.52
CA GLU A 155 -0.92 -11.48 -6.87
C GLU A 155 -1.22 -10.29 -5.96
N THR A 156 -0.19 -9.55 -5.55
CA THR A 156 -0.32 -8.31 -4.76
C THR A 156 -1.10 -7.25 -5.54
N ALA A 157 -0.85 -7.15 -6.85
CA ALA A 157 -1.52 -6.20 -7.76
C ALA A 157 -3.04 -6.42 -7.87
N LEU A 158 -3.51 -7.64 -7.59
CA LEU A 158 -4.93 -7.97 -7.61
C LEU A 158 -5.59 -7.99 -6.22
N SER A 159 -4.84 -7.75 -5.14
CA SER A 159 -5.35 -7.91 -3.76
C SER A 159 -6.63 -7.12 -3.42
N ALA A 160 -6.90 -6.01 -4.09
CA ALA A 160 -8.14 -5.24 -3.93
C ALA A 160 -9.02 -5.20 -5.21
N ARG A 161 -8.54 -5.75 -6.33
CA ARG A 161 -9.31 -5.82 -7.59
C ARG A 161 -10.25 -7.04 -7.55
N PRO A 162 -11.46 -6.99 -8.11
CA PRO A 162 -12.35 -8.14 -8.16
C PRO A 162 -12.05 -9.09 -9.34
N GLU A 163 -10.77 -9.34 -9.61
CA GLU A 163 -10.29 -10.06 -10.80
C GLU A 163 -9.29 -11.16 -10.44
N VAL A 164 -9.10 -12.14 -11.32
CA VAL A 164 -8.03 -13.16 -11.23
C VAL A 164 -7.27 -13.23 -12.55
N TRP A 165 -6.01 -13.66 -12.47
CA TRP A 165 -5.19 -13.93 -13.64
C TRP A 165 -5.70 -15.16 -14.37
N HIS A 166 -5.83 -15.06 -15.69
CA HIS A 166 -6.33 -16.15 -16.54
C HIS A 166 -5.42 -16.33 -17.75
N TRP A 167 -4.82 -17.52 -17.86
CA TRP A 167 -4.10 -17.94 -19.05
C TRP A 167 -5.04 -18.65 -20.01
N ASP A 168 -5.09 -18.18 -21.26
CA ASP A 168 -5.87 -18.84 -22.29
C ASP A 168 -5.18 -20.12 -22.79
N ARG A 169 -5.87 -21.26 -22.70
CA ARG A 169 -5.31 -22.57 -23.07
C ARG A 169 -4.96 -22.72 -24.56
N ARG A 170 -5.50 -21.87 -25.44
CA ARG A 170 -5.33 -21.93 -26.91
C ARG A 170 -4.33 -20.91 -27.41
N THR A 171 -4.28 -19.72 -26.84
CA THR A 171 -3.39 -18.64 -27.30
C THR A 171 -2.16 -18.49 -26.43
N LEU A 172 -2.16 -19.02 -25.19
CA LEU A 172 -1.13 -18.80 -24.17
C LEU A 172 -0.99 -17.33 -23.76
N THR A 173 -2.00 -16.50 -23.99
CA THR A 173 -1.98 -15.09 -23.57
C THR A 173 -2.53 -14.94 -22.17
N VAL A 174 -1.89 -14.11 -21.35
CA VAL A 174 -2.42 -13.72 -20.04
C VAL A 174 -3.53 -12.67 -20.21
N SER A 175 -4.59 -12.84 -19.45
CA SER A 175 -5.73 -11.93 -19.36
C SER A 175 -6.19 -11.83 -17.90
N ARG A 176 -7.19 -10.99 -17.64
CA ARG A 176 -7.87 -10.91 -16.34
C ARG A 176 -9.34 -11.26 -16.55
N THR A 177 -9.88 -12.05 -15.63
CA THR A 177 -11.31 -12.38 -15.59
C THR A 177 -11.88 -11.92 -14.26
N HIS A 178 -13.06 -11.31 -14.31
CA HIS A 178 -13.74 -10.84 -13.11
C HIS A 178 -14.28 -12.03 -12.29
N LEU A 179 -14.32 -11.89 -10.96
CA LEU A 179 -14.76 -12.96 -10.05
C LEU A 179 -16.22 -13.38 -10.33
N VAL A 180 -17.07 -12.43 -10.71
CA VAL A 180 -18.52 -12.64 -10.87
C VAL A 180 -18.97 -12.46 -12.31
N ASP A 181 -18.73 -11.26 -12.86
CA ASP A 181 -19.05 -10.92 -14.23
C ASP A 181 -18.25 -11.73 -15.27
N SER A 182 -18.89 -11.97 -16.42
CA SER A 182 -18.32 -12.66 -17.57
C SER A 182 -18.76 -11.97 -18.86
N ALA A 183 -17.89 -11.97 -19.87
CA ALA A 183 -18.23 -11.44 -21.19
C ALA A 183 -19.19 -12.37 -21.96
N ILE A 184 -19.07 -13.69 -21.72
CA ILE A 184 -19.87 -14.73 -22.37
C ILE A 184 -20.65 -15.49 -21.30
N THR A 185 -21.94 -15.71 -21.54
CA THR A 185 -22.80 -16.58 -20.74
C THR A 185 -23.36 -17.68 -21.62
N HIS A 186 -23.05 -18.93 -21.28
CA HIS A 186 -23.59 -20.10 -21.97
C HIS A 186 -24.90 -20.54 -21.31
N ASP A 187 -25.96 -20.74 -22.10
CA ASP A 187 -27.24 -21.26 -21.59
C ASP A 187 -27.38 -22.75 -21.93
N VAL A 188 -27.37 -23.59 -20.90
CA VAL A 188 -27.48 -25.06 -21.01
C VAL A 188 -28.94 -25.52 -20.83
N GLY A 189 -29.82 -24.66 -20.29
CA GLY A 189 -31.24 -24.94 -20.10
C GLY A 189 -31.56 -26.19 -19.26
N TYR A 190 -32.80 -26.69 -19.39
CA TYR A 190 -33.27 -27.91 -18.70
C TYR A 190 -32.84 -29.22 -19.38
N GLU A 191 -32.65 -29.19 -20.69
CA GLU A 191 -32.37 -30.39 -21.49
C GLU A 191 -30.87 -30.70 -21.60
N GLY A 192 -30.00 -29.75 -21.26
CA GLY A 192 -28.56 -29.91 -21.37
C GLY A 192 -27.89 -30.67 -20.20
N ILE A 193 -28.64 -30.99 -19.14
CA ILE A 193 -28.14 -31.68 -17.95
C ILE A 193 -28.83 -33.03 -17.80
N GLY A 194 -28.07 -34.11 -17.94
CA GLY A 194 -28.58 -35.49 -17.79
C GLY A 194 -28.74 -35.92 -16.34
N GLU A 195 -27.65 -35.87 -15.58
CA GLU A 195 -27.61 -36.24 -14.16
C GLU A 195 -27.83 -35.01 -13.26
N PRO A 196 -28.43 -35.17 -12.07
CA PRO A 196 -28.71 -34.05 -11.19
C PRO A 196 -27.40 -33.35 -10.77
N PRO A 197 -27.34 -32.01 -10.83
CA PRO A 197 -26.16 -31.26 -10.41
C PRO A 197 -25.91 -31.44 -8.91
N SER A 198 -24.64 -31.51 -8.51
CA SER A 198 -24.22 -31.53 -7.12
C SER A 198 -24.00 -30.10 -6.62
N LEU A 199 -24.81 -29.64 -5.67
CA LEU A 199 -24.67 -28.35 -5.01
C LEU A 199 -24.05 -28.52 -3.62
N SER A 200 -22.98 -27.79 -3.33
CA SER A 200 -22.40 -27.63 -2.01
C SER A 200 -22.33 -26.15 -1.64
N ILE A 201 -22.38 -25.85 -0.34
CA ILE A 201 -22.18 -24.49 0.17
C ILE A 201 -20.88 -24.47 0.96
N SER A 202 -19.92 -23.66 0.52
CA SER A 202 -18.59 -23.54 1.13
C SER A 202 -18.43 -22.18 1.82
N GLN A 203 -18.20 -22.21 3.14
CA GLN A 203 -17.75 -21.09 4.00
C GLN A 203 -18.20 -19.66 3.56
N PRO A 204 -19.51 -19.35 3.58
CA PRO A 204 -19.98 -18.00 3.27
C PRO A 204 -19.34 -16.95 4.21
N PRO A 205 -19.26 -15.67 3.79
CA PRO A 205 -18.91 -14.58 4.70
C PRO A 205 -19.95 -14.51 5.81
N ARG A 206 -19.49 -14.19 7.03
CA ARG A 206 -20.39 -13.88 8.15
C ARG A 206 -21.20 -12.60 7.86
N PRO A 207 -22.31 -12.35 8.58
CA PRO A 207 -23.15 -11.17 8.34
C PRO A 207 -22.37 -9.85 8.33
N ILE A 208 -21.34 -9.73 9.18
CA ILE A 208 -20.44 -8.58 9.21
C ILE A 208 -18.98 -9.05 9.22
N SER A 209 -18.25 -8.64 8.19
CA SER A 209 -16.80 -8.82 8.08
C SER A 209 -16.06 -7.55 8.49
N LYS A 210 -14.95 -7.71 9.21
CA LYS A 210 -14.10 -6.60 9.66
C LYS A 210 -12.66 -6.76 9.24
N VAL A 211 -12.03 -5.63 8.93
CA VAL A 211 -10.58 -5.51 8.76
C VAL A 211 -10.05 -4.46 9.71
N ARG A 212 -8.91 -4.74 10.32
CA ARG A 212 -8.17 -3.77 11.14
C ARG A 212 -6.93 -3.31 10.39
N VAL A 213 -6.72 -2.00 10.30
CA VAL A 213 -5.51 -1.41 9.73
C VAL A 213 -4.82 -0.56 10.79
N THR A 214 -3.53 -0.78 10.99
CA THR A 214 -2.72 -0.03 11.95
C THR A 214 -1.66 0.79 11.24
N ALA A 215 -1.71 2.10 11.43
CA ALA A 215 -0.70 3.06 10.99
C ALA A 215 0.14 3.48 12.20
N ALA A 216 1.47 3.40 12.11
CA ALA A 216 2.36 3.83 13.19
C ALA A 216 3.52 4.67 12.62
N TRP A 217 3.87 5.75 13.32
CA TRP A 217 4.99 6.61 12.94
C TRP A 217 5.52 7.40 14.13
N THR A 218 6.75 7.90 13.98
CA THR A 218 7.30 8.92 14.87
C THR A 218 7.00 10.29 14.28
N GLN A 219 6.19 11.10 14.96
CA GLN A 219 6.07 12.52 14.67
C GLN A 219 7.37 13.20 15.11
N VAL A 220 8.02 13.94 14.21
CA VAL A 220 9.29 14.61 14.48
C VAL A 220 9.19 16.07 14.08
N ALA A 221 9.56 16.97 14.98
CA ALA A 221 9.75 18.38 14.66
C ALA A 221 11.09 18.85 15.25
N LYS A 222 12.01 19.22 14.36
CA LYS A 222 13.30 19.81 14.73
C LYS A 222 13.46 21.11 13.98
N GLY A 223 13.96 22.13 14.66
CA GLY A 223 14.13 23.42 14.03
C GLY A 223 14.71 24.45 14.97
N LYS A 224 14.77 25.68 14.46
CA LYS A 224 15.35 26.83 15.14
C LYS A 224 14.39 28.00 15.01
N GLN A 225 14.31 28.83 16.03
CA GLN A 225 13.53 30.05 16.01
C GLN A 225 14.24 31.19 16.74
N SER A 226 14.09 32.41 16.23
CA SER A 226 14.64 33.58 16.90
C SER A 226 13.86 33.87 18.18
N VAL A 227 14.59 34.13 19.26
CA VAL A 227 14.03 34.58 20.54
C VAL A 227 14.21 36.08 20.67
N ALA A 228 15.41 36.57 20.36
CA ALA A 228 15.77 37.98 20.43
C ALA A 228 16.72 38.33 19.29
N ASN A 229 16.29 39.23 18.40
CA ASN A 229 17.11 39.77 17.31
C ASN A 229 17.65 41.14 17.72
N ASN A 230 18.89 41.18 18.21
CA ASN A 230 19.55 42.42 18.63
C ASN A 230 18.78 43.16 19.74
N ASP A 231 18.43 42.44 20.80
CA ASP A 231 17.85 43.02 22.01
C ASP A 231 18.96 43.53 22.93
N SER A 232 18.61 44.35 23.92
CA SER A 232 19.59 45.01 24.78
C SER A 232 19.14 45.10 26.23
N VAL A 233 20.12 45.12 27.13
CA VAL A 233 19.88 45.36 28.56
C VAL A 233 20.91 46.31 29.12
N GLU A 234 20.44 47.27 29.92
CA GLU A 234 21.31 48.15 30.70
C GLU A 234 21.43 47.63 32.14
N THR A 235 22.66 47.57 32.65
CA THR A 235 22.96 47.07 34.00
C THR A 235 24.23 47.69 34.60
N PHE A 236 24.24 47.87 35.91
CA PHE A 236 25.48 48.18 36.65
C PHE A 236 26.32 46.94 36.98
N THR A 237 25.73 45.74 36.90
CA THR A 237 26.37 44.44 37.18
C THR A 237 26.69 43.69 35.88
N PHE A 238 27.31 44.38 34.92
CA PHE A 238 27.51 43.85 33.57
C PHE A 238 28.47 42.66 33.52
N GLU A 239 29.51 42.63 34.36
CA GLU A 239 30.47 41.53 34.42
C GLU A 239 29.80 40.22 34.83
N ASP A 240 28.91 40.26 35.83
CA ASP A 240 28.11 39.11 36.26
C ASP A 240 27.17 38.62 35.16
N PHE A 241 26.53 39.56 34.43
CA PHE A 241 25.66 39.22 33.31
C PHE A 241 26.44 38.55 32.17
N LEU A 242 27.61 39.08 31.80
CA LEU A 242 28.47 38.50 30.75
C LEU A 242 28.99 37.11 31.14
N ASN A 243 29.40 36.93 32.40
CA ASN A 243 29.92 35.65 32.90
C ASN A 243 28.83 34.58 33.01
N SER A 244 27.59 34.98 33.30
CA SER A 244 26.43 34.08 33.39
C SER A 244 25.65 33.95 32.08
N PHE A 245 26.03 34.69 31.03
CA PHE A 245 25.36 34.65 29.74
C PHE A 245 25.46 33.23 29.15
N PRO A 246 24.35 32.67 28.64
CA PRO A 246 24.34 31.29 28.18
C PRO A 246 25.22 31.11 26.93
N LYS A 247 25.71 29.88 26.76
CA LYS A 247 26.45 29.46 25.56
C LYS A 247 25.52 28.72 24.59
N PRO A 248 25.84 28.70 23.29
CA PRO A 248 25.24 27.75 22.35
C PRO A 248 25.27 26.31 22.92
N GLY A 249 24.17 25.59 22.79
CA GLY A 249 23.93 24.26 23.35
C GLY A 249 23.31 24.24 24.76
N THR A 250 23.21 25.39 25.45
CA THR A 250 22.63 25.43 26.81
C THR A 250 21.14 25.09 26.76
N ALA A 251 20.68 24.16 27.61
CA ALA A 251 19.27 23.81 27.71
C ALA A 251 18.43 24.97 28.31
N ILE A 252 17.25 25.22 27.74
CA ILE A 252 16.31 26.23 28.26
C ILE A 252 15.34 25.54 29.22
N GLY A 253 15.75 25.46 30.49
CA GLY A 253 15.08 24.67 31.51
C GLY A 253 15.47 23.18 31.46
N ALA A 254 15.12 22.42 32.51
CA ALA A 254 15.40 20.99 32.57
C ALA A 254 14.32 20.19 31.82
N ASN A 255 14.74 19.27 30.94
CA ASN A 255 13.86 18.34 30.21
C ASN A 255 12.70 19.02 29.46
N THR A 256 12.96 20.19 28.88
CA THR A 256 11.94 20.95 28.14
C THR A 256 11.93 20.66 26.65
N GLY A 257 12.97 20.00 26.10
CA GLY A 257 13.15 19.83 24.65
C GLY A 257 13.65 21.08 23.91
N TRP A 258 13.96 22.16 24.65
CA TRP A 258 14.47 23.42 24.12
C TRP A 258 15.93 23.64 24.49
N THR A 259 16.72 24.12 23.53
CA THR A 259 18.12 24.51 23.73
C THR A 259 18.39 25.86 23.08
N LEU A 260 19.44 26.55 23.49
CA LEU A 260 19.93 27.74 22.81
C LEU A 260 20.84 27.31 21.67
N ASP A 261 20.44 27.55 20.43
CA ASP A 261 21.28 27.33 19.26
C ASP A 261 22.29 28.47 19.08
N GLU A 262 21.85 29.71 19.30
CA GLU A 262 22.69 30.89 19.26
C GLU A 262 22.48 31.70 20.53
N ALA A 263 23.59 32.05 21.17
CA ALA A 263 23.61 33.00 22.26
C ALA A 263 24.90 33.81 22.13
N LYS A 264 24.76 35.08 21.78
CA LYS A 264 25.90 35.94 21.45
C LYS A 264 25.70 37.35 21.99
N ILE A 265 26.72 37.87 22.64
CA ILE A 265 26.84 39.30 22.94
C ILE A 265 27.39 40.00 21.69
N ASN A 266 26.65 40.99 21.19
CA ASN A 266 27.00 41.75 19.99
C ASN A 266 27.92 42.92 20.33
N SER A 267 27.60 43.64 21.42
CA SER A 267 28.31 44.85 21.81
C SER A 267 28.13 45.12 23.31
N VAL A 268 29.10 45.83 23.89
CA VAL A 268 29.01 46.38 25.25
C VAL A 268 29.45 47.84 25.18
N SER A 269 28.54 48.75 25.51
CA SER A 269 28.77 50.19 25.45
C SER A 269 28.39 50.89 26.75
N ASP A 270 28.81 52.15 26.90
CA ASP A 270 28.53 52.96 28.08
C ASP A 270 27.10 53.51 28.02
N GLY A 271 26.31 53.26 29.07
CA GLY A 271 25.01 53.86 29.27
C GLY A 271 25.08 55.25 29.93
N SER A 272 23.91 55.84 30.17
CA SER A 272 23.81 57.17 30.78
C SER A 272 24.19 57.15 32.26
N SER A 273 25.08 58.06 32.68
CA SER A 273 25.55 58.11 34.07
C SER A 273 24.50 58.70 35.01
N SER A 274 24.44 58.17 36.23
CA SER A 274 23.57 58.65 37.31
C SER A 274 24.39 58.99 38.56
N TRP A 275 23.83 59.82 39.45
CA TRP A 275 24.48 60.22 40.70
C TRP A 275 23.74 59.64 41.91
N LEU A 276 24.46 59.01 42.83
CA LEU A 276 23.94 58.46 44.08
C LEU A 276 24.65 59.09 45.27
N THR A 277 23.93 59.32 46.37
CA THR A 277 24.54 59.79 47.63
C THR A 277 25.08 58.61 48.42
N VAL A 278 26.28 58.74 48.97
CA VAL A 278 26.90 57.72 49.84
C VAL A 278 26.95 58.21 51.27
N SER A 279 26.79 57.32 52.26
CA SER A 279 26.93 57.69 53.68
C SER A 279 27.38 56.52 54.55
N GLY A 280 27.95 56.82 55.71
CA GLY A 280 28.38 55.80 56.67
C GLY A 280 29.90 55.55 56.68
N SER A 281 30.34 54.74 57.64
CA SER A 281 31.76 54.58 57.99
C SER A 281 32.63 53.98 56.86
N LYS A 282 32.04 53.19 55.96
CA LYS A 282 32.72 52.58 54.80
C LYS A 282 33.36 53.63 53.87
N PHE A 283 32.75 54.81 53.76
CA PHE A 283 33.20 55.88 52.85
C PHE A 283 34.10 56.92 53.54
N GLY A 284 34.36 56.79 54.85
CA GLY A 284 35.24 57.69 55.60
C GLY A 284 34.91 59.17 55.37
N ALA A 285 35.91 59.95 54.95
CA ALA A 285 35.77 61.38 54.65
C ALA A 285 34.85 61.71 53.46
N ALA A 286 34.48 60.72 52.64
CA ALA A 286 33.55 60.87 51.52
C ALA A 286 32.08 60.63 51.90
N SER A 287 31.78 60.29 53.17
CA SER A 287 30.41 60.16 53.65
C SER A 287 29.64 61.49 53.50
N GLY A 288 28.45 61.44 52.89
CA GLY A 288 27.67 62.62 52.49
C GLY A 288 27.97 63.13 51.06
N GLY A 289 28.98 62.55 50.39
CA GLY A 289 29.33 62.86 49.00
C GLY A 289 28.41 62.21 47.96
N LYS A 290 28.66 62.52 46.68
CA LYS A 290 27.98 61.94 45.52
C LYS A 290 28.91 61.01 44.73
N LEU A 291 28.43 59.84 44.39
CA LEU A 291 29.07 58.84 43.54
C LEU A 291 28.45 58.90 42.13
N GLN A 292 29.28 58.97 41.10
CA GLN A 292 28.82 58.79 39.72
C GLN A 292 28.85 57.30 39.38
N VAL A 293 27.69 56.73 39.08
CA VAL A 293 27.56 55.35 38.61
C VAL A 293 27.18 55.36 37.13
N ARG A 294 27.75 54.44 36.35
CA ARG A 294 27.49 54.32 34.91
C ARG A 294 27.12 52.88 34.58
N PRO A 295 25.91 52.61 34.07
CA PRO A 295 25.55 51.28 33.62
C PRO A 295 26.23 50.97 32.27
N LYS A 296 26.35 49.71 31.93
CA LYS A 296 26.69 49.27 30.57
C LYS A 296 25.42 48.87 29.84
N LEU A 297 25.31 49.27 28.58
CA LEU A 297 24.33 48.75 27.62
C LEU A 297 24.95 47.53 26.94
N ILE A 298 24.28 46.39 27.03
CA ILE A 298 24.72 45.12 26.47
C ILE A 298 23.74 44.71 25.37
N ASP A 299 24.20 44.70 24.12
CA ASP A 299 23.42 44.22 22.99
C ASP A 299 23.68 42.73 22.77
N PHE A 300 22.65 41.94 22.50
CA PHE A 300 22.78 40.50 22.32
C PHE A 300 21.73 39.90 21.37
N THR A 301 22.03 38.69 20.90
CA THR A 301 21.16 37.89 20.02
C THR A 301 20.95 36.50 20.63
N LEU A 302 19.71 36.01 20.57
CA LEU A 302 19.34 34.68 21.03
C LEU A 302 18.49 33.94 19.98
N ARG A 303 18.87 32.70 19.70
CA ARG A 303 18.10 31.75 18.89
C ARG A 303 17.91 30.45 19.65
N ALA A 304 16.68 29.98 19.77
CA ALA A 304 16.35 28.70 20.36
C ALA A 304 16.32 27.61 19.28
N ALA A 305 16.69 26.40 19.64
CA ALA A 305 16.42 25.18 18.91
C ALA A 305 15.44 24.30 19.71
N TYR A 306 14.67 23.51 18.97
CA TYR A 306 13.78 22.49 19.51
C TYR A 306 14.05 21.15 18.85
N ASP A 307 13.93 20.09 19.63
CA ASP A 307 13.92 18.69 19.18
C ASP A 307 12.75 18.00 19.85
N TYR A 308 11.71 17.69 19.06
CA TYR A 308 10.49 17.02 19.52
C TYR A 308 10.31 15.71 18.78
N GLN A 309 10.05 14.64 19.53
CA GLN A 309 9.71 13.33 18.99
C GLN A 309 8.52 12.73 19.73
N GLN A 310 7.55 12.19 18.99
CA GLN A 310 6.36 11.58 19.57
C GLN A 310 5.93 10.35 18.79
N GLN A 311 5.91 9.20 19.44
CA GLN A 311 5.35 7.98 18.86
C GLN A 311 3.84 8.10 18.72
N ARG A 312 3.32 7.78 17.52
CA ARG A 312 1.90 7.85 17.19
C ARG A 312 1.42 6.57 16.55
N GLN A 313 0.14 6.27 16.80
CA GLN A 313 -0.53 5.13 16.21
C GLN A 313 -2.00 5.49 15.90
N GLU A 314 -2.44 5.18 14.69
CA GLU A 314 -3.85 5.21 14.31
C GLU A 314 -4.33 3.79 14.02
N ILE A 315 -5.42 3.39 14.68
CA ILE A 315 -6.05 2.07 14.50
C ILE A 315 -7.40 2.29 13.85
N LEU A 316 -7.51 1.84 12.60
CA LEU A 316 -8.72 1.89 11.80
C LEU A 316 -9.42 0.53 11.83
N THR A 317 -10.70 0.51 12.14
CA THR A 317 -11.56 -0.69 12.01
C THR A 317 -12.60 -0.45 10.93
N ILE A 318 -12.55 -1.23 9.85
CA ILE A 318 -13.50 -1.20 8.75
C ILE A 318 -14.49 -2.35 8.95
N SER A 319 -15.79 -2.07 8.82
CA SER A 319 -16.86 -3.08 8.93
C SER A 319 -17.72 -3.09 7.68
N MET A 320 -18.01 -4.26 7.14
CA MET A 320 -18.78 -4.44 5.91
C MET A 320 -19.80 -5.57 6.05
N PRO A 321 -21.10 -5.28 5.84
CA PRO A 321 -22.13 -6.32 5.74
C PRO A 321 -21.96 -7.20 4.50
N SER A 322 -22.30 -8.49 4.58
CA SER A 322 -22.08 -9.47 3.49
C SER A 322 -22.93 -9.21 2.24
N GLY A 323 -24.18 -8.75 2.39
CA GLY A 323 -25.12 -8.54 1.27
C GLY A 323 -25.77 -9.83 0.73
N LEU A 324 -25.61 -10.95 1.42
CA LEU A 324 -26.23 -12.24 1.08
C LEU A 324 -27.71 -12.31 1.48
N GLN A 325 -28.44 -13.28 0.92
CA GLN A 325 -29.76 -13.68 1.42
C GLN A 325 -29.62 -14.15 2.87
N ASP A 326 -30.48 -13.65 3.76
CA ASP A 326 -30.53 -14.15 5.14
C ASP A 326 -30.73 -15.67 5.12
N LEU A 327 -30.04 -16.44 5.97
CA LEU A 327 -30.28 -17.87 6.17
C LEU A 327 -30.80 -18.14 7.60
N PRO A 328 -31.71 -19.09 7.84
CA PRO A 328 -32.46 -19.18 9.11
C PRO A 328 -31.63 -19.55 10.35
N ALA A 329 -30.32 -19.73 10.21
CA ALA A 329 -29.42 -20.21 11.26
C ALA A 329 -28.10 -19.42 11.33
N GLU A 330 -28.03 -18.22 10.77
CA GLU A 330 -26.83 -17.40 10.93
C GLU A 330 -26.80 -16.82 12.35
N ASP A 331 -25.80 -17.26 13.11
CA ASP A 331 -25.36 -16.60 14.34
C ASP A 331 -24.95 -15.17 13.97
N ASP A 332 -25.28 -14.17 14.80
CA ASP A 332 -24.94 -12.73 14.63
C ASP A 332 -23.41 -12.48 14.79
N GLU A 333 -22.60 -13.49 14.49
CA GLU A 333 -21.16 -13.54 14.65
C GLU A 333 -20.49 -12.54 13.71
N VAL A 334 -19.66 -11.69 14.32
CA VAL A 334 -18.78 -10.77 13.61
C VAL A 334 -17.46 -11.48 13.35
N GLU A 335 -16.95 -11.40 12.12
CA GLU A 335 -15.65 -11.96 11.77
C GLU A 335 -14.60 -10.87 11.58
N VAL A 336 -13.38 -11.11 12.08
CA VAL A 336 -12.20 -10.33 11.71
C VAL A 336 -11.44 -11.08 10.64
N VAL A 337 -11.53 -10.60 9.41
CA VAL A 337 -10.98 -11.26 8.21
C VAL A 337 -9.47 -11.04 8.12
N GLU A 338 -9.00 -9.83 8.42
CA GLU A 338 -7.59 -9.48 8.26
C GLU A 338 -7.17 -8.40 9.29
N THR A 339 -5.92 -8.48 9.76
CA THR A 339 -5.26 -7.40 10.51
C THR A 339 -3.99 -6.99 9.76
N LEU A 340 -3.97 -5.75 9.31
CA LEU A 340 -2.96 -5.16 8.46
C LEU A 340 -2.15 -4.13 9.26
N ASN A 341 -0.83 -4.16 9.10
CA ASN A 341 0.06 -3.12 9.59
C ASN A 341 0.67 -2.42 8.39
N LEU A 342 0.58 -1.09 8.36
CA LEU A 342 1.19 -0.28 7.33
C LEU A 342 2.71 -0.29 7.48
N SER A 343 3.41 -0.19 6.35
CA SER A 343 4.86 0.03 6.32
C SER A 343 5.22 1.42 6.88
N SER A 344 6.52 1.67 7.04
CA SER A 344 7.05 2.91 7.61
C SER A 344 6.60 4.16 6.84
N LEU A 345 5.69 4.93 7.42
CA LEU A 345 5.05 6.08 6.75
C LEU A 345 6.00 7.24 6.44
N ASN A 346 7.12 7.34 7.16
CA ASN A 346 8.12 8.41 6.99
C ASN A 346 9.22 8.05 5.99
N ILE A 347 9.21 6.83 5.45
CA ILE A 347 10.24 6.32 4.56
C ILE A 347 9.63 6.20 3.15
N ASP A 348 10.40 6.59 2.16
CA ASP A 348 10.08 6.33 0.75
C ASP A 348 10.48 4.89 0.45
N SER A 349 9.51 3.97 0.42
CA SER A 349 9.75 2.57 0.09
C SER A 349 9.46 2.24 -1.38
N SER A 350 8.88 3.19 -2.12
CA SER A 350 8.55 3.04 -3.54
C SER A 350 9.73 3.33 -4.47
N THR A 351 10.64 4.20 -4.04
CA THR A 351 11.79 4.58 -4.86
C THR A 351 12.96 3.63 -4.58
N ALA A 352 13.48 2.99 -5.63
CA ALA A 352 14.61 2.08 -5.51
C ALA A 352 15.84 2.78 -4.90
N GLU A 353 16.64 2.06 -4.13
CA GLU A 353 17.94 2.57 -3.71
C GLU A 353 18.89 2.65 -4.89
N TRP A 354 19.78 3.65 -4.89
CA TRP A 354 20.84 3.71 -5.87
C TRP A 354 21.78 2.52 -5.65
N ILE A 355 22.01 1.76 -6.71
CA ILE A 355 23.00 0.67 -6.73
C ILE A 355 24.07 0.98 -7.76
N TYR A 356 25.31 0.59 -7.43
CA TYR A 356 26.46 0.70 -8.32
C TYR A 356 26.42 -0.35 -9.43
N GLU A 357 26.09 -1.58 -9.07
CA GLU A 357 26.18 -2.77 -9.92
C GLU A 357 24.81 -3.46 -9.95
N ASP A 358 24.44 -3.99 -11.11
CA ASP A 358 23.24 -4.81 -11.24
C ASP A 358 23.50 -6.18 -10.58
N GLU A 359 22.66 -6.56 -9.61
CA GLU A 359 22.83 -7.79 -8.83
C GLU A 359 22.79 -9.07 -9.68
N THR A 360 22.22 -9.01 -10.88
CA THR A 360 22.07 -10.17 -11.77
C THR A 360 23.19 -10.24 -12.80
N THR A 361 23.53 -9.11 -13.44
CA THR A 361 24.54 -9.11 -14.51
C THR A 361 25.97 -8.90 -13.99
N LEU A 362 26.12 -8.39 -12.77
CA LEU A 362 27.39 -8.01 -12.16
C LEU A 362 28.14 -6.92 -12.97
N GLU A 363 27.38 -6.11 -13.72
CA GLU A 363 27.90 -4.99 -14.50
C GLU A 363 27.47 -3.65 -13.88
N PRO A 364 28.26 -2.56 -14.04
CA PRO A 364 27.87 -1.23 -13.58
C PRO A 364 26.50 -0.83 -14.13
N LYS A 365 25.58 -0.45 -13.24
CA LYS A 365 24.19 -0.13 -13.61
C LYS A 365 24.15 1.10 -14.50
N THR A 366 23.40 1.01 -15.60
CA THR A 366 23.17 2.17 -16.48
C THR A 366 21.81 2.76 -16.15
N TYR A 367 21.79 4.06 -15.85
CA TYR A 367 20.58 4.81 -15.55
C TYR A 367 20.16 5.64 -16.76
N ALA A 368 18.88 5.56 -17.12
CA ALA A 368 18.26 6.35 -18.17
C ALA A 368 17.75 7.70 -17.63
N ILE A 369 17.49 8.65 -18.53
CA ILE A 369 16.85 9.92 -18.18
C ILE A 369 15.46 9.64 -17.61
N GLY A 370 15.16 10.20 -16.45
CA GLY A 370 13.89 9.99 -15.73
C GLY A 370 13.95 8.90 -14.66
N ASP A 371 15.00 8.08 -14.61
CA ASP A 371 15.17 7.09 -13.54
C ASP A 371 15.23 7.77 -12.17
N GLU A 372 14.65 7.13 -11.16
CA GLU A 372 14.57 7.69 -9.81
C GLU A 372 15.22 6.77 -8.79
N VAL A 373 16.03 7.37 -7.90
CA VAL A 373 16.77 6.62 -6.88
C VAL A 373 16.80 7.32 -5.53
N LEU A 374 16.98 6.55 -4.46
CA LEU A 374 17.34 7.04 -3.13
C LEU A 374 18.85 6.93 -2.93
N ALA A 375 19.48 8.05 -2.59
CA ALA A 375 20.90 8.10 -2.24
C ALA A 375 21.20 9.21 -1.23
N ASN A 376 22.07 8.94 -0.25
CA ASN A 376 22.45 9.89 0.81
C ASN A 376 21.23 10.50 1.53
N GLY A 377 20.20 9.69 1.77
CA GLY A 377 18.98 10.12 2.46
C GLY A 377 18.11 11.11 1.69
N LYS A 378 18.31 11.27 0.37
CA LYS A 378 17.50 12.11 -0.53
C LYS A 378 16.99 11.30 -1.71
N ALA A 379 15.90 11.77 -2.33
CA ALA A 379 15.39 11.22 -3.57
C ALA A 379 15.90 12.04 -4.76
N TRP A 380 16.26 11.35 -5.83
CA TRP A 380 16.91 11.92 -7.01
C TRP A 380 16.24 11.46 -8.29
N THR A 381 16.23 12.32 -9.30
CA THR A 381 15.80 12.00 -10.68
C THR A 381 16.98 12.18 -11.62
N CYS A 382 17.23 11.20 -12.47
CA CYS A 382 18.30 11.20 -13.46
C CYS A 382 17.97 12.18 -14.59
N LEU A 383 18.87 13.13 -14.85
CA LEU A 383 18.73 14.13 -15.91
C LEU A 383 19.46 13.75 -17.19
N VAL A 384 20.54 13.00 -17.07
CA VAL A 384 21.42 12.61 -18.18
C VAL A 384 21.72 11.13 -18.04
N ALA A 385 21.46 10.36 -19.10
CA ALA A 385 21.76 8.93 -19.10
C ALA A 385 23.26 8.72 -18.88
N HIS A 386 23.62 7.86 -17.92
CA HIS A 386 25.01 7.59 -17.54
C HIS A 386 25.14 6.21 -16.90
N THR A 387 26.38 5.71 -16.87
CA THR A 387 26.73 4.51 -16.12
C THR A 387 27.13 4.88 -14.71
N ALA A 388 26.67 4.10 -13.73
CA ALA A 388 26.97 4.30 -12.33
C ALA A 388 28.47 4.25 -12.04
N THR A 389 28.94 5.15 -11.17
CA THR A 389 30.29 5.14 -10.60
C THR A 389 30.27 4.50 -9.22
N GLU A 390 31.42 4.04 -8.68
CA GLU A 390 31.49 3.38 -7.36
C GLU A 390 30.81 4.15 -6.22
N ASN A 391 30.80 5.49 -6.30
CA ASN A 391 30.11 6.36 -5.36
C ASN A 391 28.99 7.13 -6.06
N PHE A 392 27.89 7.35 -5.35
CA PHE A 392 26.83 8.24 -5.82
C PHE A 392 27.33 9.69 -5.88
N THR A 393 27.35 10.27 -7.09
CA THR A 393 27.72 11.66 -7.33
C THR A 393 26.61 12.38 -8.10
N PRO A 394 26.05 13.49 -7.58
CA PRO A 394 25.00 14.24 -8.29
C PRO A 394 25.46 14.89 -9.60
N ARG A 395 26.77 15.03 -9.77
CA ARG A 395 27.45 15.64 -10.91
C ARG A 395 28.58 14.74 -11.34
N ASP A 396 28.79 14.68 -12.65
CA ASP A 396 29.92 13.96 -13.23
C ASP A 396 31.23 14.63 -12.78
N PRO A 397 32.14 13.91 -12.11
CA PRO A 397 33.40 14.48 -11.64
C PRO A 397 34.36 14.90 -12.77
N ALA A 398 34.22 14.34 -13.98
CA ALA A 398 35.08 14.66 -15.12
C ALA A 398 34.56 15.85 -15.94
N THR A 399 33.24 15.96 -16.09
CA THR A 399 32.60 16.97 -16.97
C THR A 399 31.85 18.07 -16.22
N ASP A 400 31.65 17.93 -14.90
CA ASP A 400 30.80 18.78 -14.04
C ASP A 400 29.34 18.92 -14.52
N VAL A 401 28.89 18.00 -15.40
CA VAL A 401 27.50 17.94 -15.85
C VAL A 401 26.63 17.42 -14.70
N GLN A 402 25.47 18.06 -14.50
CA GLN A 402 24.51 17.60 -13.51
C GLN A 402 23.81 16.32 -13.98
N LEU A 403 24.12 15.21 -13.31
CA LEU A 403 23.55 13.89 -13.59
C LEU A 403 22.21 13.70 -12.89
N TRP A 404 22.06 14.26 -11.69
CA TRP A 404 20.90 14.05 -10.82
C TRP A 404 20.28 15.36 -10.33
N GLN A 405 18.96 15.40 -10.24
CA GLN A 405 18.19 16.49 -9.61
C GLN A 405 17.53 16.00 -8.32
N ILE A 406 17.65 16.78 -7.25
CA ILE A 406 16.95 16.48 -5.98
C ILE A 406 15.45 16.65 -6.21
N ARG A 407 14.68 15.67 -5.73
CA ARG A 407 13.22 15.75 -5.63
C ARG A 407 12.75 15.48 -4.20
N GLU A 408 11.48 15.76 -3.94
CA GLU A 408 10.83 15.35 -2.70
C GLU A 408 10.71 13.82 -2.63
N LYS A 409 10.86 13.28 -1.42
CA LYS A 409 10.62 11.87 -1.15
C LYS A 409 9.13 11.56 -1.31
N ARG A 410 8.81 10.40 -1.86
CA ARG A 410 7.45 9.84 -1.92
C ARG A 410 7.08 9.08 -0.65
N ALA A 411 7.59 9.53 0.50
CA ALA A 411 7.17 9.00 1.79
C ALA A 411 5.64 9.18 1.92
N PRO A 412 4.89 8.15 2.36
CA PRO A 412 3.43 8.24 2.54
C PRO A 412 3.02 9.43 3.41
N MET A 413 3.83 9.75 4.41
CA MET A 413 3.71 10.95 5.22
C MET A 413 4.86 11.91 4.89
N ARG A 414 4.58 12.87 4.00
CA ARG A 414 5.57 13.88 3.56
C ARG A 414 6.00 14.82 4.70
N ASP A 415 5.04 15.23 5.53
CA ASP A 415 5.29 16.07 6.70
C ASP A 415 5.42 15.20 7.96
N SER A 416 6.66 15.03 8.42
CA SER A 416 6.95 14.31 9.66
C SER A 416 6.43 15.02 10.92
N ALA A 417 6.09 16.31 10.84
CA ALA A 417 5.44 17.04 11.93
C ALA A 417 3.92 16.79 11.98
N SER A 418 3.33 16.06 11.03
CA SER A 418 1.90 15.74 11.05
C SER A 418 1.53 14.84 12.22
N SER A 419 0.41 15.16 12.86
CA SER A 419 -0.19 14.39 13.95
C SER A 419 -1.24 13.37 13.48
N ARG A 420 -1.52 13.31 12.17
CA ARG A 420 -2.57 12.51 11.54
C ARG A 420 -2.11 11.90 10.22
N TYR A 421 -2.49 10.66 9.96
CA TYR A 421 -2.22 9.98 8.69
C TYR A 421 -3.50 9.75 7.90
N PHE A 422 -4.49 9.05 8.46
CA PHE A 422 -5.70 8.65 7.72
C PHE A 422 -6.61 9.80 7.28
N ASP A 423 -6.45 11.00 7.87
CA ASP A 423 -7.15 12.21 7.41
C ASP A 423 -6.47 12.87 6.19
N SER A 424 -5.22 12.52 5.89
CA SER A 424 -4.50 13.08 4.73
C SER A 424 -5.03 12.47 3.43
N ALA A 425 -4.85 13.18 2.30
CA ALA A 425 -5.20 12.63 0.98
C ALA A 425 -4.60 11.23 0.75
N ARG A 426 -3.32 11.06 1.09
CA ARG A 426 -2.63 9.76 0.99
C ARG A 426 -3.20 8.71 1.93
N GLY A 427 -3.58 9.10 3.14
CA GLY A 427 -4.25 8.23 4.11
C GLY A 427 -5.64 7.81 3.67
N ILE A 428 -6.43 8.71 3.07
CA ILE A 428 -7.75 8.40 2.50
C ILE A 428 -7.63 7.33 1.41
N ARG A 429 -6.61 7.42 0.56
CA ARG A 429 -6.30 6.34 -0.40
C ARG A 429 -6.07 5.00 0.30
N SER A 430 -5.29 4.98 1.39
CA SER A 430 -5.07 3.75 2.16
C SER A 430 -6.35 3.20 2.79
N VAL A 431 -7.23 4.08 3.27
CA VAL A 431 -8.56 3.67 3.76
C VAL A 431 -9.35 3.01 2.63
N ARG A 432 -9.43 3.64 1.46
CA ARG A 432 -10.17 3.14 0.30
C ARG A 432 -9.59 1.82 -0.23
N HIS A 433 -8.27 1.69 -0.28
CA HIS A 433 -7.61 0.43 -0.62
C HIS A 433 -8.01 -0.71 0.34
N ALA A 434 -7.98 -0.46 1.65
CA ALA A 434 -8.39 -1.45 2.64
C ALA A 434 -9.89 -1.81 2.55
N ILE A 435 -10.75 -0.84 2.20
CA ILE A 435 -12.18 -1.11 1.90
C ILE A 435 -12.30 -2.04 0.69
N LEU A 436 -11.57 -1.77 -0.41
CA LEU A 436 -11.61 -2.58 -1.61
C LEU A 436 -11.04 -3.99 -1.40
N ARG A 437 -10.01 -4.15 -0.56
CA ARG A 437 -9.53 -5.48 -0.11
C ARG A 437 -10.61 -6.26 0.62
N LEU A 438 -11.28 -5.62 1.59
CA LEU A 438 -12.40 -6.24 2.31
C LEU A 438 -13.56 -6.59 1.36
N ALA A 439 -13.88 -5.69 0.42
CA ALA A 439 -14.90 -5.92 -0.60
C ALA A 439 -14.56 -7.14 -1.47
N ARG A 440 -13.31 -7.24 -1.94
CA ARG A 440 -12.82 -8.39 -2.71
C ARG A 440 -12.95 -9.68 -1.91
N THR A 441 -12.48 -9.71 -0.65
CA THR A 441 -12.55 -10.93 0.17
C THR A 441 -13.99 -11.34 0.45
N ASN A 442 -14.87 -10.38 0.73
CA ASN A 442 -16.30 -10.66 0.87
C ASN A 442 -16.90 -11.18 -0.43
N LEU A 443 -16.55 -10.60 -1.58
CA LEU A 443 -17.03 -11.04 -2.89
C LEU A 443 -16.58 -12.48 -3.20
N GLU A 444 -15.31 -12.79 -2.97
CA GLU A 444 -14.73 -14.13 -3.19
C GLU A 444 -15.42 -15.19 -2.32
N ARG A 445 -15.63 -14.90 -1.03
CA ARG A 445 -16.36 -15.81 -0.11
C ARG A 445 -17.85 -15.87 -0.39
N SER A 446 -18.43 -14.82 -0.97
CA SER A 446 -19.84 -14.81 -1.37
C SER A 446 -20.12 -15.80 -2.48
N GLN A 447 -19.10 -16.25 -3.22
CA GLN A 447 -19.19 -17.33 -4.21
C GLN A 447 -19.25 -18.71 -3.53
N CYS A 448 -20.09 -18.84 -2.51
CA CYS A 448 -20.17 -20.01 -1.64
C CYS A 448 -21.00 -21.13 -2.25
N GLY A 449 -21.88 -20.86 -3.21
CA GLY A 449 -22.69 -21.89 -3.88
C GLY A 449 -21.90 -22.57 -4.99
N GLU A 450 -21.30 -23.71 -4.71
CA GLU A 450 -20.52 -24.48 -5.70
C GLU A 450 -21.40 -25.56 -6.33
N VAL A 451 -21.47 -25.58 -7.66
CA VAL A 451 -22.30 -26.54 -8.40
C VAL A 451 -21.49 -27.25 -9.46
N THR A 452 -21.40 -28.57 -9.36
CA THR A 452 -20.70 -29.43 -10.33
C THR A 452 -21.69 -30.31 -11.09
N PHE A 453 -21.54 -30.37 -12.41
CA PHE A 453 -22.38 -31.17 -13.31
C PHE A 453 -21.66 -31.53 -14.61
N ASP A 454 -22.16 -32.55 -15.30
CA ASP A 454 -21.65 -33.01 -16.58
C ASP A 454 -22.57 -32.55 -17.73
N ILE A 455 -21.98 -32.04 -18.81
CA ILE A 455 -22.68 -31.61 -20.02
C ILE A 455 -22.12 -32.30 -21.28
N PRO A 456 -22.92 -32.35 -22.37
CA PRO A 456 -22.43 -32.79 -23.68
C PRO A 456 -21.17 -32.05 -24.12
N TRP A 457 -20.21 -32.80 -24.67
CA TRP A 457 -18.92 -32.28 -25.14
C TRP A 457 -19.03 -31.04 -26.04
N LEU A 458 -19.94 -31.06 -27.02
CA LEU A 458 -20.07 -29.96 -27.99
C LEU A 458 -20.52 -28.64 -27.35
N LEU A 459 -21.23 -28.70 -26.22
CA LEU A 459 -21.61 -27.51 -25.45
C LEU A 459 -20.44 -27.01 -24.59
N GLY A 460 -19.69 -27.93 -23.96
CA GLY A 460 -18.61 -27.57 -23.04
C GLY A 460 -17.25 -27.27 -23.70
N ARG A 461 -16.99 -27.74 -24.92
CA ARG A 461 -15.67 -27.68 -25.58
C ARG A 461 -15.09 -26.26 -25.70
N GLU A 462 -15.95 -25.27 -25.91
CA GLU A 462 -15.56 -23.87 -26.08
C GLU A 462 -15.55 -23.09 -24.76
N MET A 463 -16.04 -23.67 -23.67
CA MET A 463 -16.11 -23.00 -22.37
C MET A 463 -14.72 -22.83 -21.75
N THR A 464 -14.55 -21.77 -20.99
CA THR A 464 -13.35 -21.49 -20.17
C THR A 464 -13.75 -20.97 -18.79
N CYS A 465 -12.79 -20.90 -17.86
CA CYS A 465 -13.01 -20.21 -16.58
C CYS A 465 -13.22 -18.69 -16.70
N ALA A 466 -13.14 -18.11 -17.91
CA ALA A 466 -13.53 -16.73 -18.15
C ALA A 466 -15.06 -16.54 -18.31
N ASP A 467 -15.79 -17.63 -18.52
CA ASP A 467 -17.21 -17.61 -18.86
C ASP A 467 -18.13 -17.79 -17.64
N SER A 468 -19.41 -17.49 -17.84
CA SER A 468 -20.49 -17.91 -16.94
C SER A 468 -21.40 -18.93 -17.62
N VAL A 469 -22.10 -19.72 -16.83
CA VAL A 469 -23.08 -20.70 -17.33
C VAL A 469 -24.39 -20.54 -16.58
N ARG A 470 -25.48 -20.56 -17.34
CA ARG A 470 -26.85 -20.65 -16.86
C ARG A 470 -27.32 -22.10 -17.00
N ILE A 471 -27.82 -22.66 -15.91
CA ILE A 471 -28.38 -24.00 -15.84
C ILE A 471 -29.78 -23.97 -15.23
N ALA A 472 -30.64 -24.91 -15.65
CA ALA A 472 -31.96 -25.08 -15.06
C ALA A 472 -32.18 -26.56 -14.71
N HIS A 473 -32.58 -26.84 -13.46
CA HIS A 473 -32.85 -28.19 -13.03
C HIS A 473 -33.80 -28.21 -11.84
N ARG A 474 -34.80 -29.11 -11.85
CA ARG A 474 -35.87 -29.18 -10.83
C ARG A 474 -35.40 -29.43 -9.39
N ARG A 475 -34.19 -29.95 -9.21
CA ARG A 475 -33.58 -30.23 -7.90
C ARG A 475 -32.71 -29.08 -7.38
N LEU A 476 -32.46 -28.06 -8.20
CA LEU A 476 -31.77 -26.85 -7.74
C LEU A 476 -32.76 -25.97 -6.96
N PRO A 477 -32.34 -25.33 -5.88
CA PRO A 477 -33.17 -24.38 -5.15
C PRO A 477 -33.45 -23.17 -6.05
N GLY A 478 -34.73 -22.81 -6.19
CA GLY A 478 -35.17 -21.81 -7.18
C GLY A 478 -35.32 -22.33 -8.63
N GLY A 479 -34.92 -23.57 -8.92
CA GLY A 479 -35.10 -24.22 -10.23
C GLY A 479 -34.10 -23.81 -11.32
N GLU A 480 -33.36 -22.73 -11.14
CA GLU A 480 -32.33 -22.21 -12.05
C GLU A 480 -31.14 -21.61 -11.29
N LEU A 481 -29.99 -21.54 -11.97
CA LEU A 481 -28.75 -20.97 -11.44
C LEU A 481 -27.93 -20.35 -12.56
N VAL A 482 -27.29 -19.21 -12.28
CA VAL A 482 -26.26 -18.60 -13.13
C VAL A 482 -24.99 -18.48 -12.31
N GLY A 483 -23.88 -19.06 -12.75
CA GLY A 483 -22.63 -19.03 -11.98
C GLY A 483 -21.41 -18.79 -12.86
N LYS A 484 -20.34 -18.33 -12.23
CA LYS A 484 -19.01 -18.20 -12.86
C LYS A 484 -18.36 -19.57 -12.95
N VAL A 485 -17.75 -19.91 -14.08
CA VAL A 485 -16.97 -21.15 -14.20
C VAL A 485 -15.68 -21.03 -13.38
N VAL A 486 -15.54 -21.85 -12.35
CA VAL A 486 -14.34 -21.90 -11.50
C VAL A 486 -13.53 -23.18 -11.70
N GLY A 487 -14.13 -24.19 -12.34
CA GLY A 487 -13.49 -25.43 -12.73
C GLY A 487 -14.09 -25.99 -14.02
N LEU A 488 -13.26 -26.55 -14.87
CA LEU A 488 -13.63 -27.19 -16.12
C LEU A 488 -12.71 -28.39 -16.37
N GLU A 489 -13.31 -29.56 -16.52
CA GLU A 489 -12.63 -30.78 -16.94
C GLU A 489 -13.24 -31.27 -18.25
N LEU A 490 -12.49 -31.15 -19.35
CA LEU A 490 -12.88 -31.68 -20.65
C LEU A 490 -12.24 -33.06 -20.80
N LEU A 491 -13.05 -34.12 -20.72
CA LEU A 491 -12.59 -35.50 -20.71
C LEU A 491 -12.89 -36.20 -22.05
N ILE A 492 -11.88 -36.85 -22.60
CA ILE A 492 -11.94 -37.69 -23.80
C ILE A 492 -11.44 -39.08 -23.39
N GLU A 493 -12.35 -40.01 -23.15
CA GLU A 493 -12.03 -41.38 -22.72
C GLU A 493 -11.56 -42.26 -23.89
N GLU A 494 -10.81 -43.31 -23.55
CA GLU A 494 -10.45 -44.38 -24.48
C GLU A 494 -11.73 -45.08 -24.97
N GLY A 495 -11.90 -45.20 -26.29
CA GLY A 495 -13.15 -45.65 -26.91
C GLY A 495 -14.07 -44.51 -27.38
N GLY A 496 -13.69 -43.25 -27.17
CA GLY A 496 -14.28 -42.09 -27.84
C GLY A 496 -15.45 -41.42 -27.12
N LYS A 497 -15.81 -41.88 -25.92
CA LYS A 497 -16.75 -41.17 -25.05
C LYS A 497 -16.13 -39.84 -24.61
N ARG A 498 -16.93 -38.77 -24.66
CA ARG A 498 -16.50 -37.41 -24.36
C ARG A 498 -17.52 -36.71 -23.48
N SER A 499 -17.05 -36.00 -22.48
CA SER A 499 -17.88 -35.22 -21.57
C SER A 499 -17.14 -33.99 -21.09
N ALA A 500 -17.89 -32.94 -20.76
CA ALA A 500 -17.35 -31.78 -20.07
C ALA A 500 -17.96 -31.73 -18.68
N ARG A 501 -17.11 -31.74 -17.65
CA ARG A 501 -17.50 -31.50 -16.27
C ARG A 501 -17.25 -30.04 -15.94
N VAL A 502 -18.29 -29.35 -15.50
CA VAL A 502 -18.24 -27.92 -15.19
C VAL A 502 -18.52 -27.73 -13.72
N THR A 503 -17.68 -26.92 -13.06
CA THR A 503 -17.88 -26.45 -11.69
C THR A 503 -18.12 -24.95 -11.72
N LEU A 504 -19.30 -24.55 -11.24
CA LEU A 504 -19.72 -23.16 -11.13
C LEU A 504 -19.63 -22.68 -9.70
N ALA A 505 -19.22 -21.43 -9.52
CA ALA A 505 -19.42 -20.72 -8.26
C ALA A 505 -20.52 -19.67 -8.44
N SER A 506 -21.47 -19.68 -7.52
CA SER A 506 -22.68 -18.86 -7.54
C SER A 506 -22.84 -18.12 -6.22
N ILE A 507 -23.43 -16.93 -6.30
CA ILE A 507 -23.67 -16.04 -5.16
C ILE A 507 -25.16 -16.04 -4.77
N PRO A 508 -25.51 -16.41 -3.53
CA PRO A 508 -26.87 -16.27 -3.02
C PRO A 508 -27.14 -14.81 -2.57
N GLY A 509 -26.94 -13.85 -3.48
CA GLY A 509 -27.14 -12.42 -3.21
C GLY A 509 -28.62 -12.01 -3.22
N THR A 510 -28.88 -10.75 -2.88
CA THR A 510 -30.23 -10.18 -2.77
C THR A 510 -30.71 -9.47 -4.04
N ASN A 511 -29.85 -9.28 -5.06
CA ASN A 511 -30.11 -8.39 -6.20
C ASN A 511 -30.36 -6.92 -5.78
N ALA A 512 -29.85 -6.50 -4.62
CA ALA A 512 -29.91 -5.10 -4.22
C ALA A 512 -29.17 -4.20 -5.23
N ALA A 513 -29.73 -3.02 -5.49
CA ALA A 513 -29.08 -2.02 -6.32
C ALA A 513 -27.80 -1.49 -5.64
N VAL A 514 -26.81 -1.09 -6.44
CA VAL A 514 -25.58 -0.46 -5.92
C VAL A 514 -25.95 0.79 -5.12
N PRO A 515 -25.54 0.89 -3.85
CA PRO A 515 -25.82 2.07 -3.03
C PRO A 515 -25.25 3.34 -3.66
N THR A 516 -25.99 4.45 -3.56
CA THR A 516 -25.51 5.78 -3.97
C THR A 516 -25.11 6.57 -2.73
N PRO A 517 -23.96 7.26 -2.70
CA PRO A 517 -23.49 7.98 -1.52
C PRO A 517 -24.42 9.14 -1.16
N GLY A 518 -24.87 9.18 0.09
CA GLY A 518 -25.61 10.30 0.68
C GLY A 518 -24.71 11.37 1.32
N ALA A 519 -25.33 12.34 2.01
CA ALA A 519 -24.60 13.38 2.73
C ALA A 519 -23.72 12.79 3.83
N GLY A 520 -22.42 13.15 3.83
CA GLY A 520 -21.44 12.63 4.80
C GLY A 520 -20.94 11.20 4.51
N GLN A 521 -21.35 10.61 3.38
CA GLN A 521 -20.83 9.34 2.89
C GLN A 521 -19.82 9.59 1.76
N SER A 522 -18.94 8.62 1.56
CA SER A 522 -17.95 8.56 0.49
C SER A 522 -18.10 7.26 -0.29
N GLN A 523 -17.48 7.19 -1.47
CA GLN A 523 -17.52 6.01 -2.33
C GLN A 523 -16.14 5.62 -2.82
N THR A 524 -15.88 4.31 -2.90
CA THR A 524 -14.75 3.71 -3.62
C THR A 524 -15.23 2.44 -4.32
N GLY A 525 -14.94 2.29 -5.60
CA GLY A 525 -15.58 1.27 -6.44
C GLY A 525 -17.11 1.28 -6.32
N SER A 526 -17.70 0.11 -6.09
CA SER A 526 -19.13 -0.07 -5.81
C SER A 526 -19.51 0.07 -4.33
N VAL A 527 -18.57 0.45 -3.46
CA VAL A 527 -18.77 0.49 -2.01
C VAL A 527 -18.98 1.92 -1.52
N VAL A 528 -20.10 2.14 -0.85
CA VAL A 528 -20.39 3.37 -0.10
C VAL A 528 -20.00 3.17 1.36
N TYR A 529 -19.38 4.18 1.97
CA TYR A 529 -18.93 4.12 3.35
C TYR A 529 -19.03 5.45 4.08
N SER A 530 -19.06 5.38 5.41
CA SER A 530 -19.00 6.52 6.32
C SER A 530 -17.83 6.37 7.29
N THR A 531 -17.28 7.51 7.71
CA THR A 531 -16.13 7.58 8.62
C THR A 531 -16.55 8.15 9.97
N SER A 532 -16.11 7.51 11.06
CA SER A 532 -16.25 8.04 12.42
C SER A 532 -14.87 8.15 13.05
N TYR A 533 -14.29 9.35 12.96
CA TYR A 533 -12.92 9.63 13.37
C TYR A 533 -12.89 10.47 14.63
N ALA A 534 -12.31 9.94 15.71
CA ALA A 534 -12.08 10.72 16.92
C ALA A 534 -11.09 11.88 16.64
N GLY A 535 -11.15 12.94 17.42
CA GLY A 535 -10.18 14.04 17.36
C GLY A 535 -8.76 13.57 17.72
N VAL A 536 -7.76 14.25 17.17
CA VAL A 536 -6.35 13.94 17.43
C VAL A 536 -5.91 14.56 18.76
N ARG A 537 -5.19 13.80 19.58
CA ARG A 537 -4.48 14.34 20.75
C ARG A 537 -3.16 14.97 20.32
N THR A 538 -3.01 16.26 20.59
CA THR A 538 -1.83 17.07 20.24
C THR A 538 -1.28 17.77 21.48
N PRO A 539 -0.55 17.04 22.38
CA PRO A 539 0.04 17.65 23.57
C PRO A 539 1.02 18.78 23.22
N VAL A 540 1.66 18.69 22.05
CA VAL A 540 2.51 19.72 21.45
C VAL A 540 2.02 19.98 20.03
N ASN A 541 1.88 21.25 19.67
CA ASN A 541 1.61 21.66 18.29
C ASN A 541 2.94 21.73 17.51
N ALA A 542 3.38 20.57 17.02
CA ALA A 542 4.67 20.41 16.33
C ALA A 542 4.86 21.38 15.14
N ALA A 543 3.80 21.65 14.38
CA ALA A 543 3.82 22.55 13.23
C ALA A 543 4.03 24.02 13.61
N ALA A 544 3.71 24.41 14.85
CA ALA A 544 3.83 25.79 15.33
C ALA A 544 5.11 26.04 16.15
N LEU A 545 5.99 25.05 16.31
CA LEU A 545 7.20 25.20 17.13
C LEU A 545 8.19 26.23 16.58
N SER A 546 8.21 26.46 15.27
CA SER A 546 9.06 27.47 14.63
C SER A 546 8.69 28.92 14.96
N VAL A 547 7.50 29.14 15.53
CA VAL A 547 6.96 30.45 15.90
C VAL A 547 6.43 30.46 17.34
N ALA A 548 6.77 29.45 18.13
CA ALA A 548 6.29 29.33 19.50
C ALA A 548 6.94 30.41 20.36
N ALA A 549 6.17 31.35 20.90
CA ALA A 549 6.72 32.36 21.78
C ALA A 549 7.21 31.74 23.11
N PRO A 550 8.32 32.25 23.69
CA PRO A 550 8.70 31.88 25.05
C PRO A 550 7.58 32.27 26.02
N ARG A 551 7.23 31.37 26.95
CA ARG A 551 6.26 31.63 28.01
C ARG A 551 6.76 32.71 28.98
N VAL A 552 8.07 32.75 29.20
CA VAL A 552 8.75 33.78 29.99
C VAL A 552 9.90 34.32 29.17
N TYR A 553 9.91 35.62 28.97
CA TYR A 553 11.04 36.38 28.45
C TYR A 553 11.08 37.71 29.19
N ALA A 554 11.92 37.81 30.21
CA ALA A 554 11.95 38.96 31.10
C ALA A 554 13.35 39.19 31.68
N PHE A 555 13.65 40.46 31.97
CA PHE A 555 14.81 40.84 32.75
C PHE A 555 14.40 41.14 34.19
N GLU A 556 15.28 40.82 35.12
CA GLU A 556 15.16 41.19 36.54
C GLU A 556 16.40 41.95 36.98
N ASN A 557 16.23 42.87 37.92
CA ASN A 557 17.28 43.73 38.46
C ASN A 557 18.01 44.49 37.34
N VAL A 558 17.28 45.09 36.41
CA VAL A 558 17.86 45.97 35.39
C VAL A 558 18.35 47.28 36.02
N TRP A 559 19.13 48.09 35.30
CA TRP A 559 19.75 49.31 35.84
C TRP A 559 18.77 50.23 36.59
N SER A 560 17.54 50.41 36.10
CA SER A 560 16.55 51.30 36.72
C SER A 560 16.07 50.77 38.07
N GLU A 561 15.92 49.45 38.20
CA GLU A 561 15.54 48.78 39.44
C GLU A 561 16.69 48.79 40.45
N GLN A 562 17.91 48.53 39.98
CA GLN A 562 19.14 48.63 40.77
C GLN A 562 19.34 50.06 41.30
N LEU A 563 19.12 51.07 40.45
CA LEU A 563 19.24 52.49 40.81
C LEU A 563 18.20 52.88 41.86
N LEU A 564 16.95 52.46 41.68
CA LEU A 564 15.86 52.74 42.61
C LEU A 564 16.14 52.10 43.98
N ALA A 565 16.59 50.84 44.00
CA ALA A 565 16.93 50.13 45.24
C ALA A 565 18.12 50.75 45.98
N ALA A 566 19.12 51.24 45.24
CA ALA A 566 20.31 51.87 45.79
C ALA A 566 20.08 53.31 46.28
N SER A 567 19.04 53.98 45.79
CA SER A 567 18.73 55.35 46.15
C SER A 567 18.40 55.49 47.65
N GLY A 568 19.07 56.41 48.34
CA GLY A 568 18.88 56.66 49.77
C GLY A 568 19.52 55.63 50.71
N GLN A 569 20.21 54.63 50.18
CA GLN A 569 20.93 53.65 50.98
C GLN A 569 22.31 54.17 51.41
N PRO A 570 22.83 53.80 52.59
CA PRO A 570 24.17 54.21 53.01
C PRO A 570 25.28 53.73 52.07
N ASP A 571 25.16 52.48 51.59
CA ASP A 571 26.12 51.82 50.70
C ASP A 571 25.45 51.38 49.38
N PRO A 572 25.24 52.32 48.43
CA PRO A 572 24.54 52.03 47.17
C PRO A 572 25.28 50.97 46.32
N ILE A 573 26.61 50.88 46.40
CA ILE A 573 27.40 49.90 45.64
C ILE A 573 27.11 48.47 46.11
N ALA A 574 27.03 48.25 47.43
CA ALA A 574 26.72 46.93 47.96
C ALA A 574 25.29 46.49 47.60
N VAL A 575 24.34 47.42 47.59
CA VAL A 575 22.95 47.15 47.19
C VAL A 575 22.88 46.73 45.71
N ILE A 576 23.52 47.50 44.81
CA ILE A 576 23.61 47.16 43.39
C ILE A 576 24.26 45.78 43.20
N GLY A 577 25.39 45.51 43.87
CA GLY A 577 26.10 44.24 43.78
C GLY A 577 25.30 43.04 44.33
N SER A 578 24.36 43.27 45.25
CA SER A 578 23.46 42.23 45.75
C SER A 578 22.30 41.89 44.81
N MET A 579 22.08 42.70 43.77
CA MET A 579 20.99 42.59 42.81
C MET A 579 21.53 42.40 41.39
N PRO A 580 22.22 41.29 41.07
CA PRO A 580 22.72 41.05 39.73
C PRO A 580 21.56 40.95 38.73
N THR A 581 21.74 41.57 37.56
CA THR A 581 20.77 41.48 36.46
C THR A 581 20.65 40.05 35.95
N ARG A 582 19.41 39.58 35.74
CA ARG A 582 19.13 38.21 35.27
C ARG A 582 18.20 38.24 34.08
N LEU A 583 18.53 37.44 33.06
CA LEU A 583 17.63 37.15 31.95
C LEU A 583 16.90 35.83 32.21
N LYS A 584 15.57 35.89 32.29
CA LYS A 584 14.70 34.71 32.46
C LYS A 584 14.06 34.35 31.13
N ILE A 585 14.36 33.13 30.67
CA ILE A 585 13.78 32.55 29.47
C ILE A 585 13.18 31.20 29.82
N ALA A 586 11.93 30.97 29.47
CA ALA A 586 11.30 29.66 29.59
C ALA A 586 10.33 29.43 28.43
N PHE A 587 10.43 28.27 27.80
CA PHE A 587 9.44 27.77 26.86
C PHE A 587 8.47 26.80 27.55
N THR A 588 7.32 26.57 26.91
CA THR A 588 6.47 25.45 27.29
C THR A 588 7.22 24.14 27.00
N PRO A 589 7.38 23.24 27.99
CA PRO A 589 8.05 21.96 27.78
C PRO A 589 7.40 21.16 26.65
N LEU A 590 8.23 20.59 25.78
CA LEU A 590 7.81 19.68 24.72
C LEU A 590 7.50 18.33 25.37
N ARG A 591 6.23 18.14 25.76
CA ARG A 591 5.78 16.91 26.40
C ARG A 591 5.73 15.77 25.39
N GLU A 592 6.47 14.72 25.69
CA GLU A 592 6.45 13.44 24.96
C GLU A 592 5.70 12.41 25.82
N GLU A 593 4.89 11.57 25.18
CA GLU A 593 4.22 10.41 25.78
C GLU A 593 4.71 9.12 25.10
N ASP A 594 4.63 7.98 25.77
CA ASP A 594 5.12 6.70 25.22
C ASP A 594 4.52 6.37 23.86
N ILE A 595 3.19 6.52 23.73
CA ILE A 595 2.48 6.36 22.45
C ILE A 595 1.12 7.09 22.50
N LEU A 596 0.84 7.89 21.47
CA LEU A 596 -0.47 8.50 21.28
C LEU A 596 -1.28 7.66 20.29
N THR A 597 -2.28 6.94 20.82
CA THR A 597 -3.18 6.12 20.00
C THR A 597 -4.49 6.85 19.67
N ARG A 598 -4.89 6.83 18.40
CA ARG A 598 -6.21 7.25 17.92
C ARG A 598 -6.96 6.06 17.34
N ARG A 599 -8.21 5.85 17.77
CA ARG A 599 -9.07 4.78 17.24
C ARG A 599 -10.11 5.39 16.31
N MET A 600 -10.30 4.75 15.17
CA MET A 600 -11.11 5.22 14.06
C MET A 600 -11.96 4.07 13.53
N SER A 601 -13.17 4.35 13.07
CA SER A 601 -14.02 3.35 12.44
C SER A 601 -14.53 3.81 11.09
N VAL A 602 -14.69 2.85 10.20
CA VAL A 602 -15.38 2.98 8.90
C VAL A 602 -16.49 1.95 8.85
N THR A 603 -17.66 2.41 8.47
CA THR A 603 -18.84 1.55 8.28
C THR A 603 -19.24 1.61 6.82
N CYS A 604 -19.18 0.48 6.14
CA CYS A 604 -19.61 0.32 4.76
C CYS A 604 -21.09 -0.06 4.70
N GLU A 605 -21.75 0.37 3.63
CA GLU A 605 -23.05 -0.18 3.22
C GLU A 605 -22.87 -1.64 2.73
N PRO A 606 -23.94 -2.46 2.72
CA PRO A 606 -23.89 -3.81 2.16
C PRO A 606 -23.42 -3.83 0.71
N LEU A 607 -22.66 -4.86 0.34
CA LEU A 607 -22.29 -5.09 -1.06
C LEU A 607 -23.54 -5.42 -1.90
N ALA A 608 -23.65 -4.79 -3.06
CA ALA A 608 -24.64 -5.16 -4.06
C ALA A 608 -24.21 -6.47 -4.74
N LEU A 609 -24.79 -7.59 -4.30
CA LEU A 609 -24.50 -8.92 -4.80
C LEU A 609 -25.63 -9.45 -5.69
N PRO A 610 -25.30 -10.08 -6.83
CA PRO A 610 -26.31 -10.67 -7.70
C PRO A 610 -26.92 -11.91 -7.05
N ARG A 611 -28.21 -12.13 -7.31
CA ARG A 611 -28.97 -13.33 -6.94
C ARG A 611 -28.77 -14.39 -8.01
N GLN A 612 -27.63 -15.06 -7.95
CA GLN A 612 -27.24 -16.11 -8.89
C GLN A 612 -27.86 -17.48 -8.57
N ILE A 613 -28.23 -17.70 -7.31
CA ILE A 613 -28.97 -18.86 -6.83
C ILE A 613 -30.00 -18.40 -5.78
N ASN A 614 -31.18 -19.00 -5.77
CA ASN A 614 -32.21 -18.71 -4.77
C ASN A 614 -32.29 -19.83 -3.73
N LEU A 615 -31.64 -19.63 -2.58
CA LEU A 615 -31.64 -20.62 -1.49
C LEU A 615 -32.92 -20.59 -0.65
N ARG A 616 -33.73 -19.52 -0.76
CA ARG A 616 -35.05 -19.39 -0.11
C ARG A 616 -36.18 -19.23 -1.13
N PRO A 617 -36.59 -20.31 -1.82
CA PRO A 617 -37.73 -20.27 -2.72
C PRO A 617 -39.08 -20.12 -2.00
N ASP A 618 -39.12 -20.43 -0.70
CA ASP A 618 -40.29 -20.36 0.19
C ASP A 618 -40.66 -18.94 0.62
N MET A 619 -39.66 -18.07 0.75
CA MET A 619 -39.88 -16.63 0.95
C MET A 619 -39.99 -15.96 -0.42
N GLY A 620 -41.20 -15.97 -0.98
CA GLY A 620 -41.50 -15.37 -2.29
C GLY A 620 -40.85 -14.00 -2.47
N GLY A 621 -40.15 -13.80 -3.59
CA GLY A 621 -39.53 -12.52 -3.91
C GLY A 621 -40.58 -11.46 -4.21
N ALA A 622 -40.49 -10.33 -3.52
CA ALA A 622 -40.99 -9.05 -3.99
C ALA A 622 -40.02 -8.48 -5.05
#